data_AF-V2WIR0-F1
#
_entry.id   AF-V2WIR0-F1
#
_cell.length_a   1.000
_cell.length_b   1.000
_cell.length_c   1.000
_cell.angle_alpha   90.00
_cell.angle_beta   90.00
_cell.angle_gamma   90.00
#
_symmetry.space_group_name_H-M   'P 1'
#
loop_
_entity.id
_entity.type
_entity.pdbx_description
1 polymer ?
#
loop_
_entity_poly.entity_id
_entity_poly.type
_entity_poly.pdbx_seq_one_letter_code
_entity_poly.pdbx_strand_id
1 'polypeptide(L)'
;MTSWLLNRRQARWGMFLSKFDFKLDWAPGKDNVTDAASWCPDFIPQTGDEHLTAQHQTLLTPERIECLNSQNNNLPFEIPPHSFNVITTLSIDNTELLKCFKAMYKEDATWKEAVVARNKDFTASHDLVFHNSHLYIPPTLC
;
A
#
# COMPACT_ATOMS: atom_id res chain seq x y z
N MET A 1 -12.95 0.15 -39.55
CA MET A 1 -12.77 1.45 -38.87
C MET A 1 -13.93 2.34 -39.27
N THR A 2 -14.77 2.73 -38.31
CA THR A 2 -15.87 3.66 -38.56
C THR A 2 -15.34 5.07 -38.35
N SER A 3 -15.15 5.83 -39.42
CA SER A 3 -14.72 7.22 -39.35
C SER A 3 -15.93 8.10 -39.03
N TRP A 4 -16.23 8.26 -37.74
CA TRP A 4 -17.21 9.25 -37.31
C TRP A 4 -16.61 10.64 -37.47
N LEU A 5 -17.30 11.52 -38.18
CA LEU A 5 -16.86 12.89 -38.43
C LEU A 5 -16.84 13.66 -37.09
N LEU A 6 -15.65 14.00 -36.60
CA LEU A 6 -15.49 14.78 -35.37
C LEU A 6 -15.92 16.23 -35.57
N ASN A 7 -16.60 16.82 -34.57
CA ASN A 7 -16.89 18.25 -34.58
C ASN A 7 -15.59 19.07 -34.49
N ARG A 8 -15.57 20.31 -35.01
CA ARG A 8 -14.46 21.27 -34.95
C ARG A 8 -13.78 21.33 -33.57
N ARG A 9 -14.54 21.32 -32.47
CA ARG A 9 -13.97 21.32 -31.12
C ARG A 9 -13.22 20.02 -30.80
N GLN A 10 -13.80 18.87 -31.12
CA GLN A 10 -13.18 17.55 -30.92
C GLN A 10 -11.94 17.39 -31.80
N ALA A 11 -12.01 17.78 -33.08
CA ALA A 11 -10.88 17.72 -33.99
C ALA A 11 -9.71 18.61 -33.53
N ARG A 12 -10.01 19.81 -33.01
CA ARG A 12 -8.98 20.72 -32.47
C ARG A 12 -8.21 20.12 -31.30
N TRP A 13 -8.90 19.39 -30.42
CA TRP A 13 -8.28 18.75 -29.26
C TRP A 13 -7.75 17.34 -29.55
N GLY A 14 -8.16 16.70 -30.65
CA GLY A 14 -7.82 15.31 -30.95
C GLY A 14 -6.32 15.03 -30.97
N MET A 15 -5.53 15.91 -31.58
CA MET A 15 -4.06 15.77 -31.65
C MET A 15 -3.37 15.95 -30.28
N PHE A 16 -3.98 16.72 -29.39
CA PHE A 16 -3.47 16.89 -28.02
C PHE A 16 -3.83 15.68 -27.16
N LEU A 17 -5.08 15.24 -27.24
CA LEU A 17 -5.61 14.11 -26.48
C LEU A 17 -4.95 12.78 -26.87
N SER A 18 -4.57 12.58 -28.14
CA SER A 18 -3.91 11.35 -28.60
C SER A 18 -2.58 11.04 -27.93
N LYS A 19 -2.00 11.99 -27.18
CA LYS A 19 -0.77 11.80 -26.41
C LYS A 19 -0.98 11.06 -25.10
N PHE A 20 -2.23 10.88 -24.67
CA PHE A 20 -2.58 10.26 -23.41
C PHE A 20 -3.31 8.93 -23.68
N ASP A 21 -3.08 7.95 -22.80
CA ASP A 21 -3.86 6.71 -22.79
C ASP A 21 -5.03 6.88 -21.82
N PHE A 22 -6.22 7.17 -22.35
CA PHE A 22 -7.39 7.48 -21.54
C PHE A 22 -8.66 6.86 -22.13
N LYS A 23 -9.65 6.68 -21.25
CA LYS A 23 -10.99 6.23 -21.59
C LYS A 23 -12.01 7.27 -21.13
N LEU A 24 -12.94 7.63 -22.02
CA LEU A 24 -14.06 8.49 -21.66
C LEU A 24 -15.22 7.63 -21.17
N ASP A 25 -15.53 7.75 -19.89
CA ASP A 25 -16.71 7.16 -19.28
C ASP A 25 -17.72 8.27 -18.98
N TRP A 26 -19.00 8.01 -19.26
CA TRP A 26 -20.07 8.94 -18.93
C TRP A 26 -20.45 8.79 -17.47
N ALA A 27 -20.54 9.91 -16.75
CA ALA A 27 -21.00 9.96 -15.37
C ALA A 27 -22.21 10.89 -15.24
N PRO A 28 -23.28 10.48 -14.53
CA PRO A 28 -24.39 11.36 -14.19
C PRO A 28 -23.94 12.43 -13.18
N GLY A 29 -24.62 13.57 -13.13
CA GLY A 29 -24.21 14.71 -12.30
C GLY A 29 -24.04 14.39 -10.81
N LYS A 30 -24.82 13.46 -10.26
CA LYS A 30 -24.69 13.03 -8.86
C LYS A 30 -23.34 12.35 -8.56
N ASP A 31 -22.77 11.68 -9.55
CA ASP A 31 -21.49 10.98 -9.44
C ASP A 31 -20.33 11.82 -9.99
N ASN A 32 -20.60 13.05 -10.47
CA ASN A 32 -19.59 13.98 -10.94
C ASN A 32 -18.94 14.72 -9.77
N VAL A 33 -17.99 14.06 -9.11
CA VAL A 33 -17.22 14.64 -7.99
C VAL A 33 -16.51 15.95 -8.39
N THR A 34 -16.16 16.08 -9.68
CA THR A 34 -15.52 17.27 -10.24
C THR A 34 -16.41 18.51 -10.31
N ASP A 35 -17.74 18.37 -10.24
CA ASP A 35 -18.67 19.50 -10.33
C ASP A 35 -18.40 20.51 -9.21
N ALA A 36 -18.34 20.03 -7.96
CA ALA A 36 -18.07 20.88 -6.80
C ALA A 36 -16.74 21.66 -6.93
N ALA A 37 -15.68 21.01 -7.42
CA ALA A 37 -14.38 21.66 -7.62
C ALA A 37 -14.43 22.71 -8.74
N SER A 38 -15.21 22.47 -9.81
CA SER A 38 -15.33 23.42 -10.92
C SER A 38 -16.07 24.72 -10.57
N TRP A 39 -16.89 24.70 -9.52
CA TRP A 39 -17.64 25.87 -9.05
C TRP A 39 -16.81 26.78 -8.14
N CYS A 40 -15.69 26.29 -7.60
CA CYS A 40 -14.81 27.06 -6.73
C CYS A 40 -13.38 27.08 -7.28
N PRO A 41 -13.15 27.62 -8.50
CA PRO A 41 -11.82 27.62 -9.13
C PRO A 41 -10.79 28.46 -8.37
N ASP A 42 -11.25 29.46 -7.62
CA ASP A 42 -10.40 30.35 -6.82
C ASP A 42 -10.22 29.85 -5.38
N PHE A 43 -10.65 28.61 -5.08
CA PHE A 43 -10.47 28.03 -3.75
C PHE A 43 -8.99 27.73 -3.48
N ILE A 44 -8.37 28.59 -2.69
CA ILE A 44 -7.01 28.41 -2.21
C ILE A 44 -7.10 28.26 -0.69
N PRO A 45 -6.95 27.03 -0.16
CA PRO A 45 -6.93 26.81 1.28
C PRO A 45 -5.84 27.66 1.94
N GLN A 46 -6.19 28.40 2.98
CA GLN A 46 -5.27 29.25 3.73
C GLN A 46 -4.79 28.55 5.00
N THR A 47 -3.58 28.89 5.45
CA THR A 47 -3.02 28.35 6.70
C THR A 47 -3.96 28.63 7.88
N GLY A 48 -4.54 27.57 8.44
CA GLY A 48 -5.57 27.63 9.50
C GLY A 48 -6.93 27.08 9.08
N ASP A 49 -7.15 26.86 7.78
CA ASP A 49 -8.40 26.25 7.29
C ASP A 49 -8.48 24.77 7.68
N GLU A 50 -9.68 24.35 8.08
CA GLU A 50 -9.97 22.97 8.49
C GLU A 50 -9.56 21.96 7.41
N HIS A 51 -9.75 22.30 6.13
CA HIS A 51 -9.37 21.49 4.97
C HIS A 51 -7.86 21.18 4.90
N LEU A 52 -6.98 22.12 5.27
CA LEU A 52 -5.53 21.89 5.29
C LEU A 52 -5.11 21.07 6.51
N THR A 53 -5.69 21.34 7.68
CA THR A 53 -5.47 20.49 8.87
C THR A 53 -5.96 19.06 8.66
N ALA A 54 -7.05 18.86 7.92
CA ALA A 54 -7.58 17.54 7.61
C ALA A 54 -6.59 16.71 6.76
N GLN A 55 -5.80 17.35 5.89
CA GLN A 55 -4.77 16.68 5.10
C GLN A 55 -3.61 16.15 5.96
N HIS A 56 -3.35 16.77 7.12
CA HIS A 56 -2.28 16.40 8.03
C HIS A 56 -2.77 15.62 9.26
N GLN A 57 -3.86 14.87 9.13
CA GLN A 57 -4.37 14.06 10.24
C GLN A 57 -3.50 12.82 10.48
N THR A 58 -3.11 12.62 11.74
CA THR A 58 -2.51 11.36 12.18
C THR A 58 -3.61 10.31 12.32
N LEU A 59 -3.73 9.44 11.32
CA LEU A 59 -4.76 8.39 11.30
C LEU A 59 -4.59 7.36 12.44
N LEU A 60 -3.35 7.16 12.88
CA LEU A 60 -2.96 6.24 13.94
C LEU A 60 -2.48 7.02 15.18
N THR A 61 -3.42 7.55 15.94
CA THR A 61 -3.17 8.13 17.26
C THR A 61 -2.77 7.02 18.24
N PRO A 62 -1.92 7.28 19.26
CA PRO A 62 -1.55 6.28 20.26
C PRO A 62 -2.75 5.57 20.90
N GLU A 63 -3.78 6.33 21.24
CA GLU A 63 -5.06 5.82 21.76
C GLU A 63 -5.72 4.80 20.82
N ARG A 64 -5.63 5.03 19.51
CA ARG A 64 -6.19 4.16 18.48
C ARG A 64 -5.36 2.89 18.29
N ILE A 65 -4.03 3.00 18.47
CA ILE A 65 -3.11 1.85 18.45
C ILE A 65 -3.34 0.97 19.68
N GLU A 66 -3.52 1.56 20.86
CA GLU A 66 -3.84 0.84 22.09
C GLU A 66 -5.14 0.04 21.98
N CYS A 67 -6.18 0.62 21.38
CA CYS A 67 -7.45 -0.08 21.11
C CYS A 67 -7.26 -1.30 20.19
N LEU A 68 -6.47 -1.16 19.12
CA LEU A 68 -6.17 -2.27 18.20
C LEU A 68 -5.43 -3.41 18.91
N ASN A 69 -4.46 -3.07 19.78
CA ASN A 69 -3.73 -4.05 20.57
C ASN A 69 -4.64 -4.73 21.60
N SER A 70 -5.55 -3.98 22.23
CA SER A 70 -6.49 -4.55 23.21
C SER A 70 -7.48 -5.53 22.58
N GLN A 71 -7.87 -5.35 21.30
CA GLN A 71 -8.71 -6.31 20.59
C GLN A 71 -7.96 -7.60 20.21
N ASN A 72 -6.64 -7.50 19.98
CA ASN A 72 -5.79 -8.65 19.66
C ASN A 72 -5.46 -9.52 20.89
N ASN A 73 -5.68 -9.01 22.11
CA ASN A 73 -5.40 -9.75 23.35
C ASN A 73 -6.38 -10.90 23.64
N ASN A 74 -7.33 -11.19 22.73
CA ASN A 74 -8.08 -12.45 22.75
C ASN A 74 -7.32 -13.63 22.10
N LEU A 75 -6.08 -13.44 21.67
CA LEU A 75 -5.18 -14.52 21.24
C LEU A 75 -4.20 -14.91 22.37
N PRO A 76 -4.01 -16.22 22.64
CA PRO A 76 -3.32 -16.71 23.85
C PRO A 76 -1.79 -16.70 23.68
N PHE A 77 -1.16 -15.54 23.56
CA PHE A 77 0.30 -15.47 23.57
C PHE A 77 0.85 -14.26 24.33
N GLU A 78 1.40 -14.54 25.52
CA GLU A 78 2.21 -13.59 26.29
C GLU A 78 3.52 -13.28 25.53
N ILE A 79 3.78 -12.02 25.23
CA ILE A 79 5.08 -11.55 24.70
C ILE A 79 5.71 -10.57 25.71
N PRO A 80 7.01 -10.71 26.07
CA PRO A 80 7.66 -9.88 27.08
C PRO A 80 7.82 -8.39 26.68
N PRO A 81 8.05 -7.47 27.65
CA PRO A 81 7.78 -6.03 27.49
C PRO A 81 8.88 -5.21 26.80
N HIS A 82 9.83 -5.80 26.09
CA HIS A 82 10.98 -5.04 25.55
C HIS A 82 11.17 -5.29 24.05
N SER A 83 11.12 -4.19 23.29
CA SER A 83 11.24 -4.02 21.83
C SER A 83 9.98 -4.32 20.99
N PHE A 84 8.94 -3.51 21.14
CA PHE A 84 7.94 -3.34 20.09
C PHE A 84 8.48 -2.37 19.03
N ASN A 85 9.20 -2.90 18.03
CA ASN A 85 9.23 -2.25 16.72
C ASN A 85 7.84 -2.51 16.11
N VAL A 86 6.90 -1.59 16.35
CA VAL A 86 5.51 -1.70 15.90
C VAL A 86 5.50 -1.57 14.38
N ILE A 87 5.65 -2.69 13.68
CA ILE A 87 5.28 -2.81 12.28
C ILE A 87 3.75 -2.92 12.29
N THR A 88 3.07 -1.81 12.01
CA THR A 88 1.62 -1.82 11.76
C THR A 88 1.40 -2.51 10.42
N THR A 89 1.39 -3.84 10.40
CA THR A 89 0.92 -4.58 9.23
C THR A 89 -0.59 -4.38 9.17
N LEU A 90 -1.04 -3.57 8.22
CA LEU A 90 -2.44 -3.59 7.77
C LEU A 90 -2.68 -5.02 7.26
N SER A 91 -3.22 -5.86 8.12
CA SER A 91 -3.51 -7.27 7.84
C SER A 91 -4.67 -7.35 6.85
N ILE A 92 -4.39 -7.07 5.58
CA ILE A 92 -5.08 -7.70 4.47
C ILE A 92 -4.86 -9.19 4.63
N ASP A 93 -5.91 -9.99 4.47
CA ASP A 93 -5.93 -11.44 4.66
C ASP A 93 -4.69 -12.11 4.02
N ASN A 94 -3.63 -12.28 4.83
CA ASN A 94 -2.25 -12.54 4.37
C ASN A 94 -1.99 -14.06 4.29
N THR A 95 -3.03 -14.89 4.40
CA THR A 95 -2.88 -16.35 4.52
C THR A 95 -2.31 -16.97 3.24
N GLU A 96 -2.78 -16.54 2.07
CA GLU A 96 -2.26 -16.98 0.78
C GLU A 96 -0.84 -16.45 0.51
N LEU A 97 -0.59 -15.18 0.83
CA LEU A 97 0.75 -14.58 0.69
C LEU A 97 1.77 -15.25 1.62
N LEU A 98 1.41 -15.53 2.86
CA LEU A 98 2.26 -16.20 3.84
C LEU A 98 2.51 -17.66 3.47
N LYS A 99 1.53 -18.34 2.85
CA LYS A 99 1.69 -19.68 2.26
C LYS A 99 2.62 -19.67 1.06
N CYS A 100 2.46 -18.70 0.14
CA CYS A 100 3.37 -18.49 -1.00
C CYS A 100 4.80 -18.20 -0.52
N PHE A 101 4.95 -17.33 0.47
CA PHE A 101 6.23 -16.98 1.08
C PHE A 101 6.93 -18.22 1.69
N LYS A 102 6.18 -19.04 2.44
CA LYS A 102 6.66 -20.31 3.00
C LYS A 102 7.04 -21.34 1.93
N ALA A 103 6.30 -21.41 0.83
CA ALA A 103 6.63 -22.31 -0.28
C ALA A 103 7.92 -21.86 -0.97
N MET A 104 8.07 -20.56 -1.24
CA MET A 104 9.24 -20.03 -1.95
C MET A 104 10.53 -20.10 -1.13
N TYR A 105 10.49 -19.93 0.20
CA TYR A 105 11.66 -20.19 1.05
C TYR A 105 12.18 -21.62 0.95
N LYS A 106 11.29 -22.60 0.73
CA LYS A 106 11.70 -24.00 0.54
C LYS A 106 12.38 -24.21 -0.81
N GLU A 107 12.18 -23.33 -1.77
CA GLU A 107 12.73 -23.41 -3.12
C GLU A 107 14.01 -22.59 -3.29
N ASP A 108 14.19 -21.51 -2.52
CA ASP A 108 15.31 -20.58 -2.65
C ASP A 108 16.70 -21.24 -2.45
N ALA A 109 17.56 -21.07 -3.46
CA ALA A 109 18.92 -21.60 -3.49
C ALA A 109 19.86 -20.83 -2.56
N THR A 110 19.65 -19.52 -2.40
CA THR A 110 20.53 -18.65 -1.61
C THR A 110 20.44 -18.95 -0.10
N TRP A 111 19.22 -19.18 0.40
CA TRP A 111 18.97 -19.66 1.76
C TRP A 111 19.54 -21.06 1.98
N LYS A 112 19.31 -22.00 1.04
CA LYS A 112 19.87 -23.36 1.13
C LYS A 112 21.40 -23.35 1.19
N GLU A 113 22.03 -22.55 0.35
CA GLU A 113 23.49 -22.37 0.35
C GLU A 113 23.98 -21.74 1.65
N ALA A 114 23.28 -20.74 2.20
CA ALA A 114 23.61 -20.13 3.48
C ALA A 114 23.48 -21.09 4.68
N VAL A 115 22.47 -21.97 4.67
CA VAL A 115 22.28 -23.05 5.66
C VAL A 115 23.41 -24.08 5.56
N VAL A 116 23.77 -24.49 4.34
CA VAL A 116 24.87 -25.45 4.11
C VAL A 116 26.21 -24.84 4.50
N ALA A 117 26.42 -23.54 4.23
CA ALA A 117 27.63 -22.79 4.58
C ALA A 117 27.76 -22.47 6.08
N ARG A 118 26.72 -22.73 6.90
CA ARG A 118 26.65 -22.31 8.33
C ARG A 118 27.04 -20.85 8.54
N ASN A 119 26.53 -19.97 7.69
CA ASN A 119 26.77 -18.54 7.83
C ASN A 119 26.11 -18.02 9.13
N LYS A 120 26.90 -17.34 9.97
CA LYS A 120 26.44 -16.74 11.24
C LYS A 120 25.50 -15.55 11.03
N ASP A 121 25.48 -15.01 9.80
CA ASP A 121 24.74 -13.81 9.43
C ASP A 121 23.24 -14.09 9.21
N PHE A 122 22.89 -15.37 9.03
CA PHE A 122 21.52 -15.82 8.92
C PHE A 122 21.04 -16.43 10.24
N THR A 123 19.92 -15.93 10.76
CA THR A 123 19.26 -16.46 11.95
C THR A 123 17.84 -16.85 11.61
N ALA A 124 17.43 -18.06 12.01
CA ALA A 124 16.06 -18.53 11.88
C ALA A 124 15.38 -18.43 13.25
N SER A 125 14.29 -17.67 13.33
CA SER A 125 13.47 -17.60 14.54
C SER A 125 12.00 -17.68 14.16
N HIS A 126 11.25 -18.58 14.80
CA HIS A 126 9.80 -18.72 14.62
C HIS A 126 9.36 -18.82 13.14
N ASP A 127 9.94 -19.75 12.38
CA ASP A 127 9.67 -19.96 10.93
C ASP A 127 10.00 -18.79 10.00
N LEU A 128 10.67 -17.74 10.49
CA LEU A 128 11.11 -16.59 9.71
C LEU A 128 12.64 -16.54 9.65
N VAL A 129 13.17 -16.17 8.48
CA VAL A 129 14.61 -16.07 8.24
C VAL A 129 15.03 -14.60 8.30
N PHE A 130 16.07 -14.31 9.07
CA PHE A 130 16.67 -12.99 9.20
C PHE A 130 18.10 -13.02 8.68
N HIS A 131 18.49 -11.99 7.94
CA HIS A 131 19.86 -11.73 7.50
C HIS A 131 20.32 -10.41 8.13
N ASN A 132 21.40 -10.41 8.91
CA ASN A 132 21.92 -9.22 9.60
C ASN A 132 20.85 -8.47 10.43
N SER A 133 20.03 -9.20 11.19
CA SER A 133 18.90 -8.67 11.99
C SER A 133 17.74 -8.07 11.18
N HIS A 134 17.75 -8.18 9.85
CA HIS A 134 16.65 -7.76 8.99
C HIS A 134 15.91 -8.97 8.43
N LEU A 135 14.60 -8.87 8.20
CA LEU A 135 13.82 -9.95 7.59
C LEU A 135 14.37 -10.22 6.18
N TYR A 136 14.79 -11.47 5.93
CA TYR A 136 15.33 -11.87 4.64
C TYR A 136 14.19 -12.09 3.65
N ILE A 137 14.16 -11.32 2.57
CA ILE A 137 13.22 -11.50 1.47
C ILE A 137 13.96 -12.18 0.32
N PRO A 138 13.57 -13.40 -0.08
CA PRO A 138 14.12 -14.07 -1.25
C PRO A 138 14.11 -13.15 -2.48
N PRO A 139 15.19 -13.09 -3.27
CA PRO A 139 15.27 -12.24 -4.46
C PRO A 139 14.24 -12.62 -5.53
N THR A 140 13.62 -13.79 -5.43
CA THR A 140 12.53 -14.24 -6.31
C THR A 140 11.20 -13.50 -6.09
N LEU A 141 11.11 -12.63 -5.08
CA LEU A 141 9.94 -11.81 -4.77
C LEU A 141 10.09 -10.34 -5.20
N CYS A 142 11.25 -9.94 -5.73
CA CYS A 142 11.49 -8.62 -6.30
C CYS A 142 11.41 -8.60 -7.83
#